data_AF-A0A022PAM0-F1
#
_entry.id   AF-A0A022PAM0-F1
#
_cell.length_a   1.000
_cell.length_b   1.000
_cell.length_c   1.000
_cell.angle_alpha   90.00
_cell.angle_beta   90.00
_cell.angle_gamma   90.00
#
_symmetry.space_group_name_H-M   'P 1'
#
loop_
_entity.id
_entity.type
_entity.pdbx_description
1 polymer ?
#
loop_
_entity_poly.entity_id
_entity_poly.type
_entity_poly.pdbx_seq_one_letter_code
_entity_poly.pdbx_strand_id
1 'polypeptide(L)'
;MPRINFITDENGVRQSVILPITEYERLPALSDRDEDYVSVSYGVGENDEETIPHKVVGIMVEQQINIIAAWRVYRDLSQSEVAEKLER
;
A
#
# COMPACT_ATOMS: atom_id res chain seq x y z
N MET A 1 -15.40 -33.22 8.91
CA MET A 1 -14.62 -32.62 7.81
C MET A 1 -15.61 -31.99 6.83
N PRO A 2 -15.53 -30.68 6.59
CA PRO A 2 -16.40 -30.02 5.60
C PRO A 2 -16.13 -30.59 4.21
N ARG A 3 -17.17 -30.87 3.43
CA ARG A 3 -17.02 -31.28 2.03
C ARG A 3 -16.83 -30.03 1.18
N ILE A 4 -15.65 -29.92 0.58
CA ILE A 4 -15.31 -28.85 -0.37
C ILE A 4 -15.44 -29.44 -1.76
N ASN A 5 -16.27 -28.81 -2.60
CA ASN A 5 -16.44 -29.23 -3.99
C ASN A 5 -15.77 -28.22 -4.91
N PHE A 6 -15.03 -28.72 -5.89
CA PHE A 6 -14.37 -27.89 -6.90
C PHE A 6 -15.11 -27.99 -8.22
N ILE A 7 -15.25 -26.86 -8.89
CA ILE A 7 -15.74 -26.78 -10.27
C ILE A 7 -14.50 -26.53 -11.14
N THR A 8 -14.27 -27.45 -12.08
CA THR A 8 -13.14 -27.41 -13.01
C THR A 8 -13.62 -27.14 -14.42
N ASP A 9 -12.78 -26.51 -15.24
CA ASP A 9 -13.03 -26.37 -16.67
C ASP A 9 -12.74 -27.65 -17.47
N GLU A 10 -12.91 -27.55 -18.78
CA GLU A 10 -12.64 -28.61 -19.75
C GLU A 10 -11.18 -29.11 -19.75
N ASN A 11 -10.23 -28.31 -19.25
CA ASN A 11 -8.82 -28.66 -19.12
C ASN A 11 -8.49 -29.21 -17.71
N GLY A 12 -9.49 -29.34 -16.83
CA GLY A 12 -9.32 -29.80 -15.45
C GLY A 12 -8.75 -28.73 -14.51
N VAL A 13 -8.67 -27.47 -14.93
CA VAL A 13 -8.20 -26.37 -14.09
C VAL A 13 -9.34 -25.94 -13.17
N ARG A 14 -9.06 -25.86 -11.87
CA ARG A 14 -10.04 -25.44 -10.84
C ARG A 14 -10.36 -23.96 -11.03
N GLN A 15 -11.60 -23.64 -11.40
CA GLN A 15 -12.03 -22.26 -11.62
C GLN A 15 -12.83 -21.68 -10.45
N SER A 16 -13.59 -22.53 -9.75
CA SER A 16 -14.36 -22.09 -8.57
C SER A 16 -14.51 -23.21 -7.55
N VAL A 17 -14.83 -22.83 -6.31
CA VAL A 17 -14.99 -23.74 -5.18
C VAL A 17 -16.30 -23.45 -4.44
N ILE A 18 -17.04 -24.49 -4.10
CA ILE A 18 -18.23 -24.40 -3.25
C ILE A 18 -17.79 -24.74 -1.83
N LEU A 19 -17.94 -23.75 -0.95
CA LEU A 19 -17.61 -23.83 0.47
C LEU A 19 -18.90 -23.84 1.29
N PRO A 20 -19.01 -24.69 2.33
CA PRO A 20 -20.04 -24.52 3.34
C PRO A 20 -19.93 -23.13 3.99
N ILE A 21 -21.07 -22.51 4.30
CA ILE A 21 -21.09 -21.14 4.85
C ILE A 21 -20.24 -20.99 6.11
N THR A 22 -20.23 -22.02 6.96
CA THR A 22 -19.42 -22.05 8.19
C THR A 22 -17.91 -22.01 7.94
N GLU A 23 -17.44 -22.48 6.79
CA GLU A 23 -16.03 -22.40 6.41
C GLU A 23 -15.72 -21.06 5.74
N TYR A 24 -16.64 -20.54 4.92
CA TYR A 24 -16.50 -19.21 4.34
C TYR A 24 -16.39 -18.14 5.43
N GLU A 25 -17.25 -18.17 6.46
CA GLU A 25 -17.24 -17.20 7.56
C GLU A 25 -15.97 -17.26 8.43
N ARG A 26 -15.26 -18.40 8.45
CA ARG A 26 -13.97 -18.54 9.15
C ARG A 26 -12.81 -17.88 8.42
N LEU A 27 -12.84 -17.82 7.09
CA LEU A 27 -11.71 -17.30 6.29
C LEU A 27 -11.43 -15.81 6.56
N PRO A 28 -12.43 -14.90 6.56
CA PRO A 28 -12.23 -13.51 6.92
C PRO A 28 -11.66 -13.33 8.33
N ALA A 29 -12.06 -14.18 9.29
CA ALA A 29 -11.55 -14.13 10.66
C ALA A 29 -10.08 -14.56 10.79
N LEU A 30 -9.56 -15.31 9.79
CA LEU A 30 -8.14 -15.67 9.69
C LEU A 30 -7.34 -14.65 8.87
N SER A 31 -7.98 -13.95 7.93
CA SER A 31 -7.29 -13.02 7.02
C SER A 31 -6.86 -11.69 7.66
N ASP A 32 -7.43 -11.30 8.80
CA ASP A 32 -7.13 -10.02 9.48
C ASP A 32 -6.29 -10.22 10.75
N ARG A 33 -5.38 -11.19 10.71
CA ARG A 33 -4.47 -11.49 11.81
C ARG A 33 -3.12 -10.88 11.50
N ASP A 34 -2.74 -9.83 12.23
CA ASP A 34 -1.43 -9.17 12.10
C ASP A 34 -0.24 -10.16 12.11
N GLU A 35 -0.36 -11.28 12.84
CA GLU A 35 0.64 -12.35 12.93
C GLU A 35 0.88 -13.12 11.62
N ASP A 36 -0.07 -13.08 10.67
CA ASP A 36 0.02 -13.78 9.39
C ASP A 36 0.63 -12.90 8.27
N TYR A 37 0.88 -11.62 8.55
CA TYR A 37 1.60 -10.73 7.62
C TYR A 37 3.09 -11.07 7.61
N VAL A 38 3.59 -11.47 6.45
CA VAL A 38 5.02 -11.67 6.22
C VAL A 38 5.62 -10.44 5.55
N SER A 39 6.79 -10.01 6.03
CA SER A 39 7.56 -8.98 5.36
C SER A 39 8.00 -9.49 3.99
N VAL A 40 7.59 -8.77 2.95
CA VAL A 40 8.04 -9.04 1.59
C VAL A 40 9.46 -8.50 1.47
N SER A 41 10.40 -9.35 1.05
CA SER A 41 11.77 -8.89 0.77
C SER A 41 11.75 -7.95 -0.42
N TYR A 42 12.00 -6.67 -0.17
CA TYR A 42 12.26 -5.66 -1.19
C TYR A 42 13.74 -5.24 -1.11
N GLY A 43 14.30 -4.82 -2.24
CA GLY A 43 15.68 -4.31 -2.25
C GLY A 43 15.70 -2.94 -1.60
N VAL A 44 16.40 -2.79 -0.47
CA VAL A 44 16.55 -1.51 0.23
C VAL A 44 17.13 -0.48 -0.73
N GLY A 45 16.35 0.54 -1.05
CA GLY A 45 16.79 1.69 -1.84
C GLY A 45 17.63 2.67 -1.02
N GLU A 46 18.39 3.55 -1.69
CA GLU A 46 19.27 4.53 -1.01
C GLU A 46 18.53 5.48 -0.05
N ASN A 47 17.21 5.62 -0.19
CA ASN A 47 16.40 6.54 0.61
C ASN A 47 15.31 5.84 1.43
N ASP A 48 15.34 4.51 1.58
CA ASP A 48 14.28 3.76 2.27
C ASP A 48 14.23 4.04 3.79
N GLU A 49 15.33 4.54 4.37
CA GLU A 49 15.39 4.98 5.78
C GLU A 49 14.99 6.45 5.98
N GLU A 50 14.78 7.21 4.90
CA GLU A 50 14.47 8.63 4.98
C GLU A 50 12.98 8.82 5.29
N THR A 51 12.68 9.56 6.37
CA THR A 51 11.31 9.82 6.78
C THR A 51 10.82 11.18 6.29
N ILE A 52 9.57 11.25 5.81
CA ILE A 52 8.93 12.50 5.44
C ILE A 52 8.00 12.94 6.59
N PRO A 53 8.03 14.21 7.02
CA PRO A 53 7.13 14.70 8.05
C PRO A 53 5.66 14.51 7.66
N HIS A 54 4.83 14.02 8.59
CA HIS A 54 3.40 13.79 8.36
C HIS A 54 2.68 15.04 7.81
N LYS A 55 3.07 16.24 8.25
CA LYS A 55 2.50 17.51 7.77
C LYS A 55 2.76 17.75 6.28
N VAL A 56 3.89 17.31 5.74
CA VAL A 56 4.18 17.41 4.29
C VAL A 56 3.29 16.45 3.50
N VAL A 57 3.11 15.22 3.99
CA VAL A 57 2.18 14.24 3.40
C VAL A 57 0.74 14.75 3.44
N GLY A 58 0.32 15.36 4.55
CA GLY A 58 -0.99 16.01 4.69
C GLY A 58 -1.23 17.04 3.59
N ILE A 59 -0.27 17.94 3.37
CA ILE A 59 -0.34 18.95 2.30
C ILE A 59 -0.47 18.30 0.91
N MET A 60 0.27 17.22 0.63
CA MET A 60 0.15 16.51 -0.66
C MET A 60 -1.26 15.98 -0.88
N VAL A 61 -1.87 15.36 0.14
CA VAL A 61 -3.20 14.76 0.05
C VAL A 61 -4.28 15.83 -0.02
N GLU A 62 -4.22 16.83 0.85
CA GLU A 62 -5.22 17.91 0.96
C GLU A 62 -5.25 18.79 -0.29
N GLN A 63 -4.08 19.11 -0.87
CA GLN A 63 -3.96 20.01 -2.01
C GLN A 63 -3.79 19.27 -3.35
N GLN A 64 -3.69 17.95 -3.33
CA GLN A 64 -3.43 17.10 -4.51
C GLN A 64 -2.18 17.54 -5.30
N ILE A 65 -1.11 17.88 -4.59
CA ILE A 65 0.15 18.34 -5.18
C ILE A 65 1.28 17.34 -4.96
N ASN A 66 2.30 17.40 -5.82
CA ASN A 66 3.48 16.54 -5.69
C ASN A 66 4.32 16.88 -4.44
N ILE A 67 5.22 15.96 -4.06
CA ILE A 67 6.05 16.09 -2.85
C ILE A 67 6.94 17.35 -2.86
N ILE A 68 7.45 17.77 -4.02
CA ILE A 68 8.29 18.96 -4.14
C ILE A 68 7.47 20.22 -3.86
N ALA A 69 6.26 20.31 -4.41
CA ALA A 69 5.34 21.41 -4.16
C ALA A 69 4.86 21.44 -2.70
N ALA A 70 4.60 20.28 -2.10
CA ALA A 70 4.26 20.19 -0.68
C ALA A 70 5.40 20.68 0.23
N TRP A 71 6.66 20.34 -0.08
CA TRP A 71 7.82 20.88 0.63
C TRP A 71 7.94 22.40 0.52
N ARG A 72 7.59 22.97 -0.63
CA ARG A 72 7.60 24.42 -0.82
C ARG A 72 6.56 25.11 0.03
N VAL A 73 5.33 24.61 0.03
CA VAL A 73 4.24 25.12 0.87
C VAL A 73 4.59 24.96 2.35
N TYR A 74 5.13 23.82 2.74
CA TYR A 74 5.55 23.57 4.13
C TYR A 74 6.63 24.54 4.61
N ARG A 75 7.51 24.97 3.71
CA ARG A 75 8.66 25.87 4.00
C ARG A 75 8.36 27.33 3.68
N ASP A 76 7.16 27.65 3.21
CA ASP A 76 6.73 28.98 2.78
C ASP A 76 7.69 29.62 1.75
N LEU A 77 8.17 28.81 0.78
CA LEU A 77 9.16 29.26 -0.21
C LEU A 77 8.52 29.69 -1.53
N SER A 78 8.87 30.89 -1.99
CA SER A 78 8.56 31.35 -3.34
C SER A 78 9.34 30.57 -4.41
N GLN A 79 8.89 30.63 -5.67
CA GLN A 79 9.58 29.95 -6.80
C GLN A 79 11.05 30.39 -6.91
N SER A 80 11.34 31.66 -6.63
CA SER A 80 12.67 32.27 -6.67
C SER A 80 13.60 31.66 -5.62
N GLU A 81 13.11 31.50 -4.39
CA GLU A 81 13.88 30.94 -3.27
C GLU A 81 14.16 29.44 -3.44
N VAL A 82 13.28 28.74 -4.15
CA VAL A 82 13.49 27.33 -4.50
C VAL A 82 14.60 27.19 -5.54
N ALA A 83 14.62 28.05 -6.55
CA ALA A 83 15.68 28.05 -7.56
C ALA A 83 17.05 28.31 -6.93
N GLU A 84 17.17 29.33 -6.07
CA GLU A 84 18.43 29.66 -5.38
C GLU A 84 18.99 28.49 -4.54
N LYS A 85 18.10 27.68 -3.94
CA LYS A 85 18.50 26.51 -3.13
C LYS A 85 18.82 25.26 -3.95
N LEU A 86 18.35 25.18 -5.20
CA LEU A 86 18.61 24.05 -6.10
C LEU A 86 19.86 24.26 -6.96
N GLU A 87 20.29 25.51 -7.17
CA GLU A 87 21.50 25.85 -7.93
C GLU A 87 22.81 25.74 -7.13
N ARG A 88 22.78 25.19 -5.91
CA ARG A 88 23.95 25.04 -5.03
C ARG A 88 24.27 23.58 -4.74
#